data_AF-A0A7G3A3K2-F1
#
_entry.id   AF-A0A7G3A3K2-F1
#
_cell.length_a   1.000
_cell.length_b   1.000
_cell.length_c   1.000
_cell.angle_alpha   90.00
_cell.angle_beta   90.00
_cell.angle_gamma   90.00
#
_symmetry.space_group_name_H-M   'P 1'
#
loop_
_entity.id
_entity.type
_entity.pdbx_description
1 polymer ?
#
loop_
_entity_poly.entity_id
_entity_poly.type
_entity_poly.pdbx_seq_one_letter_code
_entity_poly.pdbx_strand_id
1 'polypeptide(L)'
;MKTQKGALIAGLLAFATVSAHAEAEPEPPPRETGWNVAPFQPHLIRNDAPELCQPFAAAWTDLFDAAGRLDSADLDLSAIPHEAVFAFPETVRSGRAARTQSLYYETFEARHDLDGDGDEEVLFVVSYDRGWRYLGAGLYLFDTVADFEAMQAQYPERYGEISSTYHWNELAAEVTGGPVASFGRLHRVQLFLHEGVLYTVSDGRGVSRGQQSKRESVRRIWPAEEAETVCELQIRPEAEQFEPFIAASPFYQALKAMYAGPVQGGMCYGTMGWTGVPPENILPDLFYRPQAWPEPNGRYGPEEEPQDDVARQLRPLSWGATDPFSWQIYLSLRQDQPEFLRRMEEYYAERFAMPPEEAKTAALQAWRALVDRIFYARNNDMLLAFLALRPAAPAEPADFVFGAPLHEVLNAVDVALREPNALRNVTPSRHVPIWARAISAAILAGEPTDVISDLYTTYLETHGPPDDPSRQARYERDIALLHANVLAAAAVRPDVLQLLPSLGAPLDEPTNYFGKTALMYAAQLDMPESVQVLLNAGVDVNRRTQSVQEGDRRACGQLQRDHRTALMYAAENASQELISLLLDAGADPAAEDTEGNSASWYLARNTKLADEARTRLEARLAVE
;
A
#
# COMPACT_ATOMS: atom_id res chain seq x y z
N MET A 1 38.12 16.42 -42.39
CA MET A 1 39.54 16.37 -42.82
C MET A 1 40.38 16.90 -41.67
N LYS A 2 41.04 16.00 -40.93
CA LYS A 2 42.51 15.83 -40.92
C LYS A 2 43.23 17.17 -40.71
N THR A 3 43.72 17.40 -39.49
CA THR A 3 45.14 17.31 -39.06
C THR A 3 45.62 18.75 -38.81
N GLN A 4 46.46 19.11 -37.84
CA GLN A 4 47.58 18.41 -37.24
C GLN A 4 48.08 19.21 -36.03
N LYS A 5 48.62 18.47 -35.07
CA LYS A 5 49.53 18.80 -33.98
C LYS A 5 50.34 20.12 -34.10
N GLY A 6 50.38 20.85 -32.98
CA GLY A 6 51.64 21.09 -32.27
C GLY A 6 52.22 22.50 -32.33
N ALA A 7 52.12 23.23 -31.21
CA ALA A 7 53.09 24.24 -30.81
C ALA A 7 53.08 24.39 -29.26
N LEU A 8 54.14 23.91 -28.61
CA LEU A 8 54.60 24.45 -27.32
C LEU A 8 55.33 25.77 -27.62
N ILE A 9 55.04 26.88 -26.92
CA ILE A 9 56.06 27.80 -26.34
C ILE A 9 55.41 28.55 -25.15
N ALA A 10 56.20 28.69 -24.10
CA ALA A 10 55.91 29.19 -22.78
C ALA A 10 55.65 30.71 -22.65
N GLY A 11 54.94 31.06 -21.58
CA GLY A 11 55.15 32.29 -20.81
C GLY A 11 53.97 33.25 -20.77
N LEU A 12 53.24 33.30 -19.65
CA LEU A 12 53.13 34.48 -18.78
C LEU A 12 52.11 34.27 -17.65
N LEU A 13 52.46 34.84 -16.51
CA LEU A 13 51.79 34.80 -15.22
C LEU A 13 50.42 35.47 -15.19
N ALA A 14 49.64 34.96 -14.23
CA ALA A 14 48.56 35.59 -13.46
C ALA A 14 47.18 35.70 -14.12
N PHE A 15 46.28 34.79 -13.74
CA PHE A 15 44.98 35.15 -13.15
C PHE A 15 44.56 34.04 -12.18
N ALA A 16 44.23 34.43 -10.96
CA ALA A 16 43.68 33.55 -9.95
C ALA A 16 42.32 33.02 -10.41
N THR A 17 42.14 31.71 -10.37
CA THR A 17 40.82 31.08 -10.23
C THR A 17 40.92 30.05 -9.12
N VAL A 18 40.18 30.32 -8.05
CA VAL A 18 39.86 29.34 -7.02
C VAL A 18 39.15 28.19 -7.72
N SER A 19 39.83 27.06 -7.87
CA SER A 19 39.18 25.82 -8.28
C SER A 19 38.41 25.30 -7.07
N ALA A 20 37.10 25.55 -7.04
CA ALA A 20 36.19 24.79 -6.21
C ALA A 20 36.28 23.33 -6.67
N HIS A 21 37.01 22.52 -5.91
CA HIS A 21 36.81 21.08 -5.92
C HIS A 21 35.44 20.86 -5.28
N ALA A 22 34.43 20.60 -6.10
CA ALA A 22 33.26 19.87 -5.61
C ALA A 22 33.80 18.49 -5.18
N GLU A 23 33.97 18.31 -3.87
CA GLU A 23 34.16 16.98 -3.30
C GLU A 23 32.93 16.16 -3.69
N ALA A 24 33.13 15.21 -4.60
CA ALA A 24 32.15 14.15 -4.81
C ALA A 24 31.98 13.45 -3.47
N GLU A 25 30.74 13.39 -2.97
CA GLU A 25 30.42 12.63 -1.77
C GLU A 25 30.94 11.20 -1.92
N PRO A 26 31.57 10.62 -0.88
CA PRO A 26 32.10 9.27 -0.95
C PRO A 26 30.95 8.29 -1.20
N GLU A 27 31.07 7.47 -2.25
CA GLU A 27 30.12 6.39 -2.52
C GLU A 27 29.99 5.51 -1.27
N PRO A 28 28.76 5.21 -0.81
CA PRO A 28 28.56 4.31 0.32
C PRO A 28 29.14 2.93 -0.01
N PRO A 29 29.67 2.19 0.99
CA PRO A 29 30.27 0.88 0.76
C PRO A 29 29.24 -0.05 0.09
N PRO A 30 29.66 -0.89 -0.87
CA PRO A 30 28.75 -1.82 -1.52
C PRO A 30 28.24 -2.81 -0.48
N ARG A 31 26.96 -2.71 -0.14
CA ARG A 31 26.25 -3.80 0.56
C ARG A 31 26.35 -5.04 -0.32
N GLU A 32 26.69 -6.20 0.25
CA GLU A 32 26.63 -7.50 -0.46
C GLU A 32 25.27 -7.61 -1.14
N THR A 33 25.27 -7.74 -2.47
CA THR A 33 24.34 -6.89 -3.22
C THR A 33 22.87 -7.16 -3.01
N GLY A 34 22.38 -8.35 -2.65
CA GLY A 34 20.94 -8.62 -2.45
C GLY A 34 20.05 -8.43 -3.70
N TRP A 35 20.52 -7.66 -4.69
CA TRP A 35 19.97 -7.30 -5.99
C TRP A 35 20.17 -8.39 -7.05
N ASN A 36 20.84 -9.49 -6.71
CA ASN A 36 21.02 -10.65 -7.59
C ASN A 36 19.75 -11.52 -7.63
N VAL A 37 18.65 -10.94 -8.08
CA VAL A 37 17.39 -11.64 -8.31
C VAL A 37 17.48 -12.31 -9.69
N ALA A 38 17.24 -13.61 -9.81
CA ALA A 38 17.28 -14.29 -11.11
C ALA A 38 15.97 -14.07 -11.89
N PRO A 39 15.98 -13.82 -13.22
CA PRO A 39 14.74 -13.71 -13.98
C PRO A 39 13.90 -14.98 -13.82
N PHE A 40 12.62 -14.80 -13.55
CA PHE A 40 11.67 -15.89 -13.34
C PHE A 40 11.09 -16.33 -14.68
N GLN A 41 10.97 -17.64 -14.87
CA GLN A 41 10.29 -18.23 -16.01
C GLN A 41 9.14 -19.10 -15.52
N PRO A 42 7.94 -18.99 -16.12
CA PRO A 42 6.83 -19.88 -15.79
C PRO A 42 7.24 -21.33 -15.95
N HIS A 43 6.88 -22.18 -14.99
CA HIS A 43 7.22 -23.59 -15.06
C HIS A 43 6.17 -24.45 -14.36
N LEU A 44 6.00 -25.68 -14.86
CA LEU A 44 5.06 -26.64 -14.30
C LEU A 44 5.58 -27.15 -12.96
N ILE A 45 4.69 -27.11 -11.96
CA ILE A 45 4.87 -27.76 -10.65
C ILE A 45 4.09 -29.07 -10.62
N ARG A 46 2.91 -29.11 -11.25
CA ARG A 46 2.08 -30.32 -11.41
C ARG A 46 1.78 -30.55 -12.89
N ASN A 47 1.90 -31.80 -13.32
CA ASN A 47 1.84 -32.20 -14.73
C ASN A 47 1.23 -33.61 -14.86
N ASP A 48 -0.02 -33.75 -14.43
CA ASP A 48 -0.69 -35.05 -14.37
C ASP A 48 -1.30 -35.45 -15.72
N ALA A 49 -1.52 -34.47 -16.60
CA ALA A 49 -2.04 -34.63 -17.96
C ALA A 49 -1.11 -33.93 -18.97
N PRO A 50 0.05 -34.50 -19.35
CA PRO A 50 1.08 -33.83 -20.15
C PRO A 50 0.57 -33.26 -21.49
N GLU A 51 -0.37 -33.93 -22.13
CA GLU A 51 -1.04 -33.51 -23.36
C GLU A 51 -1.82 -32.19 -23.21
N LEU A 52 -2.31 -31.89 -22.01
CA LEU A 52 -2.98 -30.62 -21.68
C LEU A 52 -2.00 -29.60 -21.08
N CYS A 53 -1.11 -30.05 -20.18
CA CYS A 53 -0.24 -29.19 -19.41
C CYS A 53 0.89 -28.57 -20.24
N GLN A 54 1.43 -29.29 -21.24
CA GLN A 54 2.52 -28.77 -22.06
C GLN A 54 2.06 -27.61 -22.96
N PRO A 55 0.95 -27.72 -23.72
CA PRO A 55 0.44 -26.57 -24.48
C PRO A 55 -0.02 -25.42 -23.57
N PHE A 56 -0.58 -25.71 -22.39
CA PHE A 56 -0.93 -24.68 -21.40
C PHE A 56 0.30 -23.91 -20.89
N ALA A 57 1.37 -24.62 -20.52
CA ALA A 57 2.62 -24.01 -20.09
C ALA A 57 3.29 -23.21 -21.21
N ALA A 58 3.24 -23.72 -22.46
CA ALA A 58 3.74 -23.02 -23.63
C ALA A 58 2.96 -21.71 -23.87
N ALA A 59 1.63 -21.74 -23.82
CA ALA A 59 0.79 -20.56 -23.96
C ALA A 59 1.14 -19.47 -22.91
N TRP A 60 1.38 -19.89 -21.67
CA TRP A 60 1.82 -18.98 -20.62
C TRP A 60 3.22 -18.44 -20.85
N THR A 61 4.14 -19.26 -21.36
CA THR A 61 5.49 -18.83 -21.72
C THR A 61 5.44 -17.81 -22.85
N ASP A 62 4.66 -18.07 -23.90
CA ASP A 62 4.46 -17.17 -25.03
C ASP A 62 3.84 -15.83 -24.59
N LEU A 63 2.82 -15.87 -23.72
CA LEU A 63 2.22 -14.66 -23.13
C LEU A 63 3.21 -13.91 -22.23
N PHE A 64 4.03 -14.64 -21.49
CA PHE A 64 5.05 -14.07 -20.62
C PHE A 64 6.12 -13.32 -21.43
N ASP A 65 6.58 -13.93 -22.52
CA ASP A 65 7.59 -13.41 -23.45
C ASP A 65 7.04 -12.35 -24.42
N ALA A 66 5.71 -12.27 -24.60
CA ALA A 66 5.08 -11.28 -25.46
C ALA A 66 5.35 -9.83 -25.01
N ALA A 67 5.55 -8.94 -26.00
CA ALA A 67 5.62 -7.51 -25.75
C ALA A 67 4.23 -6.95 -25.38
N GLY A 68 4.13 -6.22 -24.27
CA GLY A 68 2.87 -5.65 -23.78
C GLY A 68 2.30 -6.38 -22.57
N ARG A 69 1.17 -5.93 -22.02
CA ARG A 69 0.62 -6.35 -20.71
C ARG A 69 0.44 -7.87 -20.57
N LEU A 70 0.78 -8.41 -19.39
CA LEU A 70 0.43 -9.77 -19.00
C LEU A 70 -1.02 -9.76 -18.53
N ASP A 71 -1.92 -10.23 -19.39
CA ASP A 71 -3.31 -10.49 -19.06
C ASP A 71 -3.63 -11.92 -19.44
N SER A 72 -4.09 -12.72 -18.49
CA SER A 72 -4.58 -14.07 -18.76
C SER A 72 -5.72 -14.06 -19.80
N ALA A 73 -6.35 -12.91 -20.04
CA ALA A 73 -7.27 -12.70 -21.14
C ALA A 73 -6.70 -12.94 -22.54
N ASP A 74 -5.40 -12.70 -22.70
CA ASP A 74 -4.68 -12.75 -23.96
C ASP A 74 -3.97 -14.11 -24.14
N LEU A 75 -4.16 -15.04 -23.20
CA LEU A 75 -3.63 -16.40 -23.26
C LEU A 75 -4.20 -17.15 -24.46
N ASP A 76 -3.33 -17.60 -25.36
CA ASP A 76 -3.71 -18.39 -26.53
C ASP A 76 -3.77 -19.87 -26.17
N LEU A 77 -4.98 -20.39 -25.98
CA LEU A 77 -5.22 -21.79 -25.62
C LEU A 77 -5.55 -22.68 -26.83
N SER A 78 -5.43 -22.17 -28.05
CA SER A 78 -5.79 -22.91 -29.27
C SER A 78 -4.97 -24.19 -29.46
N ALA A 79 -3.79 -24.27 -28.86
CA ALA A 79 -2.92 -25.43 -28.91
C ALA A 79 -3.28 -26.54 -27.89
N ILE A 80 -4.15 -26.26 -26.92
CA ILE A 80 -4.64 -27.30 -26.00
C ILE A 80 -5.60 -28.22 -26.78
N PRO A 81 -5.44 -29.56 -26.75
CA PRO A 81 -6.41 -30.48 -27.32
C PRO A 81 -7.82 -30.26 -26.74
N HIS A 82 -8.82 -30.05 -27.60
CA HIS A 82 -10.20 -29.89 -27.18
C HIS A 82 -11.18 -30.30 -28.29
N GLU A 83 -12.35 -30.83 -27.91
CA GLU A 83 -13.48 -31.01 -28.83
C GLU A 83 -14.33 -29.75 -28.95
N ALA A 84 -14.48 -29.01 -27.84
CA ALA A 84 -15.26 -27.78 -27.76
C ALA A 84 -14.65 -26.80 -26.76
N VAL A 85 -14.80 -25.49 -27.02
CA VAL A 85 -14.42 -24.42 -26.10
C VAL A 85 -15.65 -23.59 -25.78
N PHE A 86 -15.88 -23.35 -24.49
CA PHE A 86 -16.93 -22.48 -24.00
C PHE A 86 -16.27 -21.25 -23.37
N ALA A 87 -16.53 -20.08 -23.94
CA ALA A 87 -16.04 -18.82 -23.42
C ALA A 87 -17.21 -18.00 -22.86
N PHE A 88 -17.13 -17.68 -21.57
CA PHE A 88 -18.14 -16.84 -20.92
C PHE A 88 -17.50 -15.55 -20.41
N PRO A 89 -18.03 -14.36 -20.75
CA PRO A 89 -18.96 -14.03 -21.84
C PRO A 89 -18.21 -13.79 -23.18
N GLU A 90 -18.91 -13.85 -24.32
CA GLU A 90 -18.34 -13.46 -25.63
C GLU A 90 -17.78 -12.02 -25.62
N THR A 91 -16.48 -11.88 -25.38
CA THR A 91 -15.77 -10.63 -25.56
C THR A 91 -15.55 -10.41 -27.06
N VAL A 92 -16.54 -9.89 -27.80
CA VAL A 92 -16.26 -9.33 -29.14
C VAL A 92 -15.16 -8.27 -29.02
N ARG A 93 -14.10 -8.49 -29.78
CA ARG A 93 -12.98 -7.56 -29.91
C ARG A 93 -13.41 -6.44 -30.85
N SER A 94 -13.70 -5.25 -30.33
CA SER A 94 -13.46 -3.97 -31.04
C SER A 94 -13.85 -2.73 -30.21
N GLY A 95 -12.92 -1.78 -30.13
CA GLY A 95 -13.20 -0.37 -29.86
C GLY A 95 -13.19 0.09 -28.38
N ARG A 96 -12.44 1.19 -28.14
CA ARG A 96 -12.10 1.82 -26.84
C ARG A 96 -13.28 2.36 -26.00
N ALA A 97 -14.54 2.18 -26.39
CA ALA A 97 -15.67 2.87 -25.76
C ALA A 97 -16.97 2.06 -25.59
N ALA A 98 -16.98 0.73 -25.77
CA ALA A 98 -18.26 -0.01 -25.85
C ALA A 98 -18.41 -1.29 -25.01
N ARG A 99 -17.50 -1.69 -24.11
CA ARG A 99 -17.55 -3.05 -23.50
C ARG A 99 -17.25 -3.15 -22.01
N THR A 100 -17.91 -2.36 -21.18
CA THR A 100 -17.70 -2.43 -19.73
C THR A 100 -18.94 -2.19 -18.86
N GLN A 101 -20.14 -2.06 -19.45
CA GLN A 101 -21.35 -1.71 -18.69
C GLN A 101 -22.46 -2.77 -18.62
N SER A 102 -22.49 -3.84 -19.43
CA SER A 102 -23.75 -4.61 -19.59
C SER A 102 -23.94 -5.86 -18.73
N LEU A 103 -22.91 -6.55 -18.24
CA LEU A 103 -23.10 -7.88 -17.59
C LEU A 103 -23.21 -7.80 -16.05
N TYR A 104 -23.66 -6.64 -15.58
CA TYR A 104 -23.76 -6.34 -14.17
C TYR A 104 -25.03 -7.01 -13.65
N TYR A 105 -24.89 -7.95 -12.71
CA TYR A 105 -26.01 -8.72 -12.17
C TYR A 105 -26.66 -9.73 -13.14
N GLU A 106 -25.87 -10.44 -13.96
CA GLU A 106 -26.39 -11.48 -14.85
C GLU A 106 -25.98 -12.89 -14.39
N THR A 107 -26.90 -13.83 -14.54
CA THR A 107 -26.67 -15.28 -14.41
C THR A 107 -26.79 -15.91 -15.80
N PHE A 108 -25.89 -16.86 -16.12
CA PHE A 108 -25.89 -17.55 -17.41
C PHE A 108 -26.17 -19.04 -17.19
N GLU A 109 -26.95 -19.62 -18.09
CA GLU A 109 -27.25 -21.04 -18.17
C GLU A 109 -26.84 -21.52 -19.56
N ALA A 110 -26.12 -22.63 -19.62
CA ALA A 110 -25.85 -23.35 -20.85
C ALA A 110 -26.15 -24.84 -20.62
N ARG A 111 -26.87 -25.44 -21.56
CA ARG A 111 -27.15 -26.88 -21.57
C ARG A 111 -26.23 -27.55 -22.57
N HIS A 112 -25.61 -28.64 -22.15
CA HIS A 112 -24.69 -29.39 -23.00
C HIS A 112 -24.69 -30.85 -22.58
N ASP A 113 -24.63 -31.75 -23.55
CA ASP A 113 -24.33 -33.17 -23.34
C ASP A 113 -22.82 -33.32 -23.18
N LEU A 114 -22.34 -33.28 -21.93
CA LEU A 114 -20.91 -33.23 -21.59
C LEU A 114 -20.24 -34.60 -21.66
N ASP A 115 -20.99 -35.67 -21.37
CA ASP A 115 -20.47 -37.03 -21.32
C ASP A 115 -20.83 -37.88 -22.56
N GLY A 116 -21.67 -37.35 -23.45
CA GLY A 116 -22.05 -37.97 -24.72
C GLY A 116 -23.10 -39.07 -24.59
N ASP A 117 -23.80 -39.14 -23.45
CA ASP A 117 -24.85 -40.13 -23.20
C ASP A 117 -26.22 -39.75 -23.82
N GLY A 118 -26.34 -38.49 -24.26
CA GLY A 118 -27.52 -37.93 -24.92
C GLY A 118 -28.48 -37.19 -23.99
N ASP A 119 -28.23 -37.19 -22.68
CA ASP A 119 -28.86 -36.31 -21.70
C ASP A 119 -28.04 -35.01 -21.58
N GLU A 120 -28.70 -33.89 -21.25
CA GLU A 120 -28.01 -32.59 -21.10
C GLU A 120 -27.72 -32.30 -19.62
N GLU A 121 -26.47 -31.98 -19.31
CA GLU A 121 -26.08 -31.29 -18.08
C GLU A 121 -26.32 -29.78 -18.20
N VAL A 122 -26.52 -29.14 -17.03
CA VAL A 122 -26.69 -27.69 -16.96
C VAL A 122 -25.48 -27.05 -16.31
N LEU A 123 -24.78 -26.21 -17.10
CA LEU A 123 -23.76 -25.31 -16.62
C LEU A 123 -24.39 -23.97 -16.23
N PHE A 124 -24.33 -23.63 -14.95
CA PHE A 124 -24.89 -22.42 -14.39
C PHE A 124 -23.80 -21.50 -13.83
N VAL A 125 -23.77 -20.24 -14.28
CA VAL A 125 -22.76 -19.24 -13.94
C VAL A 125 -23.42 -18.05 -13.22
N VAL A 126 -22.93 -17.72 -12.02
CA VAL A 126 -23.40 -16.58 -11.23
C VAL A 126 -22.32 -15.51 -11.12
N SER A 127 -22.56 -14.32 -11.67
CA SER A 127 -21.66 -13.17 -11.59
C SER A 127 -21.75 -12.45 -10.23
N TYR A 128 -20.62 -11.98 -9.66
CA TYR A 128 -20.58 -11.22 -8.41
C TYR A 128 -20.48 -9.67 -8.59
N ASP A 129 -20.95 -8.96 -7.57
CA ASP A 129 -21.23 -7.52 -7.38
C ASP A 129 -20.20 -6.43 -7.83
N ARG A 130 -20.74 -5.22 -8.10
CA ARG A 130 -20.23 -3.81 -8.26
C ARG A 130 -18.86 -3.40 -8.83
N GLY A 131 -18.73 -3.38 -10.16
CA GLY A 131 -17.98 -2.32 -10.88
C GLY A 131 -16.84 -2.82 -11.78
N TRP A 132 -16.30 -1.96 -12.64
CA TRP A 132 -16.01 -2.20 -14.08
C TRP A 132 -14.83 -3.12 -14.46
N ARG A 133 -14.50 -4.15 -13.67
CA ARG A 133 -13.76 -5.33 -14.16
C ARG A 133 -14.28 -6.54 -13.40
N TYR A 134 -14.81 -7.53 -14.12
CA TYR A 134 -15.34 -8.81 -13.65
C TYR A 134 -14.36 -9.43 -12.64
N LEU A 135 -14.74 -9.50 -11.35
CA LEU A 135 -13.91 -10.06 -10.25
C LEU A 135 -14.20 -11.55 -9.99
N GLY A 136 -14.97 -12.13 -10.89
CA GLY A 136 -15.18 -13.54 -11.05
C GLY A 136 -16.61 -14.02 -10.93
N ALA A 137 -16.82 -15.29 -11.26
CA ALA A 137 -18.11 -15.96 -11.21
C ALA A 137 -18.06 -17.22 -10.34
N GLY A 138 -19.22 -17.60 -9.79
CA GLY A 138 -19.45 -18.95 -9.30
C GLY A 138 -19.91 -19.83 -10.45
N LEU A 139 -19.25 -20.96 -10.65
CA LEU A 139 -19.61 -21.98 -11.63
C LEU A 139 -20.24 -23.17 -10.90
N TYR A 140 -21.42 -23.57 -11.34
CA TYR A 140 -22.19 -24.70 -10.84
C TYR A 140 -22.54 -25.62 -12.00
N LEU A 141 -22.48 -26.92 -11.77
CA LEU A 141 -22.81 -27.94 -12.75
C LEU A 141 -23.88 -28.86 -12.17
N PHE A 142 -24.91 -29.14 -12.96
CA PHE A 142 -26.02 -30.01 -12.60
C PHE A 142 -26.03 -31.20 -13.56
N ASP A 143 -26.05 -32.41 -13.01
CA ASP A 143 -26.02 -33.69 -13.74
C ASP A 143 -27.19 -33.84 -14.71
N THR A 144 -28.33 -33.20 -14.43
CA THR A 144 -29.48 -33.22 -15.34
C THR A 144 -30.20 -31.88 -15.38
N VAL A 145 -30.88 -31.60 -16.50
CA VAL A 145 -31.84 -30.50 -16.62
C VAL A 145 -32.93 -30.56 -15.52
N ALA A 146 -33.39 -31.76 -15.18
CA ALA A 146 -34.45 -31.95 -14.18
C ALA A 146 -34.01 -31.49 -12.79
N ASP A 147 -32.76 -31.77 -12.41
CA ASP A 147 -32.17 -31.37 -11.13
C ASP A 147 -32.02 -29.86 -11.03
N PHE A 148 -31.58 -29.21 -12.11
CA PHE A 148 -31.51 -27.75 -12.20
C PHE A 148 -32.90 -27.10 -12.09
N GLU A 149 -33.89 -27.61 -12.82
CA GLU A 149 -35.27 -27.11 -12.79
C GLU A 149 -35.93 -27.33 -11.41
N ALA A 150 -35.63 -28.43 -10.73
CA ALA A 150 -36.08 -28.68 -9.37
C ALA A 150 -35.49 -27.64 -8.38
N MET A 151 -34.21 -27.31 -8.53
CA MET A 151 -33.54 -26.30 -7.70
C MET A 151 -34.16 -24.92 -7.93
N GLN A 152 -34.38 -24.55 -9.19
CA GLN A 152 -35.04 -23.29 -9.55
C GLN A 152 -36.46 -23.19 -8.96
N ALA A 153 -37.23 -24.28 -9.01
CA ALA A 153 -38.59 -24.33 -8.49
C ALA A 153 -38.69 -24.20 -6.96
N GLN A 154 -37.69 -24.71 -6.22
CA GLN A 154 -37.65 -24.61 -4.76
C GLN A 154 -37.20 -23.22 -4.28
N TYR A 155 -36.44 -22.49 -5.09
CA TYR A 155 -35.84 -21.20 -4.73
C TYR A 155 -36.13 -20.06 -5.74
N PRO A 156 -37.39 -19.82 -6.13
CA PRO A 156 -37.75 -18.93 -7.23
C PRO A 156 -37.47 -17.45 -6.95
N GLU A 157 -37.54 -17.03 -5.68
CA GLU A 157 -37.26 -15.62 -5.31
C GLU A 157 -35.76 -15.29 -5.28
N ARG A 158 -34.91 -16.33 -5.24
CA ARG A 158 -33.45 -16.17 -5.26
C ARG A 158 -32.89 -16.36 -6.68
N TYR A 159 -33.65 -16.97 -7.57
CA TYR A 159 -33.32 -17.13 -8.97
C TYR A 159 -33.28 -15.76 -9.68
N GLY A 160 -32.10 -15.33 -10.11
CA GLY A 160 -31.85 -14.01 -10.70
C GLY A 160 -31.43 -12.92 -9.71
N GLU A 161 -31.38 -13.21 -8.40
CA GLU A 161 -30.76 -12.32 -7.41
C GLU A 161 -29.24 -12.56 -7.36
N ILE A 162 -28.44 -11.53 -7.63
CA ILE A 162 -27.00 -11.60 -7.36
C ILE A 162 -26.78 -11.31 -5.89
N SER A 163 -26.36 -12.35 -5.16
CA SER A 163 -25.88 -12.17 -3.81
C SER A 163 -24.62 -12.99 -3.57
N SER A 164 -23.60 -12.31 -3.04
CA SER A 164 -22.35 -12.88 -2.56
C SER A 164 -22.49 -13.69 -1.27
N THR A 165 -23.70 -13.79 -0.71
CA THR A 165 -23.96 -14.45 0.58
C THR A 165 -24.65 -15.81 0.45
N TYR A 166 -25.03 -16.26 -0.74
CA TYR A 166 -25.71 -17.56 -0.90
C TYR A 166 -24.71 -18.67 -1.27
N HIS A 167 -24.69 -19.73 -0.46
CA HIS A 167 -23.99 -20.97 -0.75
C HIS A 167 -24.84 -21.84 -1.69
N TRP A 168 -24.81 -21.54 -2.98
CA TRP A 168 -25.58 -22.27 -4.00
C TRP A 168 -25.30 -23.78 -4.03
N ASN A 169 -24.11 -24.24 -3.62
CA ASN A 169 -23.83 -25.67 -3.49
C ASN A 169 -24.65 -26.33 -2.39
N GLU A 170 -24.83 -25.64 -1.25
CA GLU A 170 -25.64 -26.16 -0.14
C GLU A 170 -27.10 -26.26 -0.59
N LEU A 171 -27.60 -25.22 -1.28
CA LEU A 171 -28.93 -25.24 -1.87
C LEU A 171 -29.10 -26.37 -2.90
N ALA A 172 -28.13 -26.54 -3.79
CA ALA A 172 -28.23 -27.52 -4.86
C ALA A 172 -28.11 -28.94 -4.30
N ALA A 173 -27.20 -29.19 -3.35
CA ALA A 173 -27.07 -30.49 -2.68
C ALA A 173 -28.33 -30.86 -1.87
N GLU A 174 -29.03 -29.87 -1.28
CA GLU A 174 -30.32 -30.09 -0.60
C GLU A 174 -31.42 -30.57 -1.57
N VAL A 175 -31.35 -30.17 -2.85
CA VAL A 175 -32.37 -30.49 -3.86
C VAL A 175 -32.05 -31.79 -4.59
N THR A 176 -30.79 -31.98 -5.00
CA THR A 176 -30.37 -33.07 -5.88
C THR A 176 -29.92 -34.32 -5.12
N GLY A 177 -29.64 -34.21 -3.82
CA GLY A 177 -29.16 -35.33 -2.99
C GLY A 177 -27.76 -35.82 -3.36
N GLY A 178 -27.04 -35.09 -4.22
CA GLY A 178 -25.72 -35.43 -4.75
C GLY A 178 -24.73 -34.25 -4.68
N PRO A 179 -23.44 -34.49 -4.95
CA PRO A 179 -22.40 -33.47 -4.84
C PRO A 179 -22.54 -32.44 -5.97
N VAL A 180 -22.95 -31.21 -5.66
CA VAL A 180 -22.83 -30.10 -6.59
C VAL A 180 -21.41 -29.56 -6.52
N ALA A 181 -20.69 -29.64 -7.64
CA ALA A 181 -19.32 -29.20 -7.71
C ALA A 181 -19.26 -27.66 -7.75
N SER A 182 -18.44 -27.09 -6.86
CA SER A 182 -18.21 -25.66 -6.75
C SER A 182 -16.80 -25.30 -7.12
N PHE A 183 -16.66 -24.39 -8.08
CA PHE A 183 -15.34 -24.01 -8.56
C PHE A 183 -14.84 -22.68 -7.99
N GLY A 184 -15.51 -22.14 -6.96
CA GLY A 184 -15.12 -20.91 -6.29
C GLY A 184 -15.30 -19.68 -7.17
N ARG A 185 -14.68 -18.55 -6.78
CA ARG A 185 -14.67 -17.32 -7.59
C ARG A 185 -13.61 -17.46 -8.68
N LEU A 186 -14.03 -17.44 -9.95
CA LEU A 186 -13.16 -17.55 -11.13
C LEU A 186 -13.09 -16.21 -11.87
N HIS A 187 -11.92 -15.57 -12.02
CA HIS A 187 -11.80 -14.23 -12.65
C HIS A 187 -12.24 -14.16 -14.13
N ARG A 188 -12.25 -15.29 -14.83
CA ARG A 188 -12.78 -15.48 -16.19
C ARG A 188 -13.04 -16.97 -16.37
N VAL A 189 -14.20 -17.36 -16.91
CA VAL A 189 -14.53 -18.77 -17.12
C VAL A 189 -14.22 -19.17 -18.56
N GLN A 190 -13.12 -19.89 -18.74
CA GLN A 190 -12.79 -20.58 -19.98
C GLN A 190 -12.89 -22.08 -19.71
N LEU A 191 -13.82 -22.73 -20.41
CA LEU A 191 -14.03 -24.18 -20.31
C LEU A 191 -13.69 -24.82 -21.64
N PHE A 192 -13.19 -26.05 -21.58
CA PHE A 192 -13.00 -26.85 -22.76
C PHE A 192 -13.29 -28.32 -22.46
N LEU A 193 -13.87 -29.01 -23.43
CA LEU A 193 -14.06 -30.45 -23.41
C LEU A 193 -12.83 -31.12 -24.01
N HIS A 194 -12.31 -32.14 -23.35
CA HIS A 194 -11.31 -33.04 -23.89
C HIS A 194 -11.61 -34.48 -23.47
N GLU A 195 -11.79 -35.39 -24.43
CA GLU A 195 -12.10 -36.81 -24.22
C GLU A 195 -13.33 -37.06 -23.32
N GLY A 196 -14.36 -36.21 -23.43
CA GLY A 196 -15.58 -36.30 -22.61
C GLY A 196 -15.42 -35.80 -21.17
N VAL A 197 -14.30 -35.13 -20.87
CA VAL A 197 -13.98 -34.55 -19.57
C VAL A 197 -13.97 -33.03 -19.70
N LEU A 198 -14.67 -32.34 -18.80
CA LEU A 198 -14.74 -30.87 -18.81
C LEU A 198 -13.61 -30.28 -17.94
N TYR A 199 -12.86 -29.35 -18.52
CA TYR A 199 -11.76 -28.67 -17.86
C TYR A 199 -11.97 -27.16 -17.81
N THR A 200 -11.25 -26.51 -16.88
CA THR A 200 -11.12 -25.05 -16.82
C THR A 200 -9.67 -24.64 -16.59
N VAL A 201 -9.26 -23.52 -17.19
CA VAL A 201 -7.97 -22.87 -16.92
C VAL A 201 -8.08 -21.74 -15.89
N SER A 202 -9.24 -21.58 -15.27
CA SER A 202 -9.57 -20.46 -14.39
C SER A 202 -8.97 -20.64 -12.99
N ASP A 203 -8.50 -19.55 -12.39
CA ASP A 203 -7.92 -19.57 -11.06
C ASP A 203 -8.96 -19.90 -9.97
N GLY A 204 -8.71 -20.98 -9.22
CA GLY A 204 -9.53 -21.29 -8.07
C GLY A 204 -9.21 -20.34 -6.92
N ARG A 205 -10.17 -19.45 -6.59
CA ARG A 205 -10.25 -18.53 -5.42
C ARG A 205 -9.84 -17.08 -5.71
N GLY A 206 -10.79 -16.27 -6.18
CA GLY A 206 -11.18 -15.00 -5.53
C GLY A 206 -10.09 -14.07 -5.00
N VAL A 207 -8.94 -13.98 -5.68
CA VAL A 207 -7.84 -13.15 -5.22
C VAL A 207 -8.18 -11.70 -5.58
N SER A 208 -8.34 -10.84 -4.58
CA SER A 208 -8.72 -9.44 -4.79
C SER A 208 -7.65 -8.67 -5.58
N ARG A 209 -8.07 -7.61 -6.30
CA ARG A 209 -7.18 -6.61 -6.91
C ARG A 209 -5.97 -6.31 -6.01
N GLY A 210 -4.76 -6.44 -6.56
CA GLY A 210 -3.50 -6.24 -5.84
C GLY A 210 -2.84 -7.53 -5.32
N GLN A 211 -3.52 -8.68 -5.46
CA GLN A 211 -2.95 -10.00 -5.20
C GLN A 211 -3.13 -10.81 -6.50
N GLN A 212 -2.11 -10.74 -7.35
CA GLN A 212 -2.05 -11.56 -8.55
C GLN A 212 -1.75 -13.00 -8.11
N SER A 213 -2.52 -13.97 -8.60
CA SER A 213 -2.32 -15.38 -8.26
C SER A 213 -0.86 -15.78 -8.49
N LYS A 214 -0.24 -16.46 -7.52
CA LYS A 214 1.13 -17.00 -7.67
C LYS A 214 1.18 -18.13 -8.69
N ARG A 215 0.02 -18.75 -8.93
CA ARG A 215 -0.13 -19.98 -9.69
C ARG A 215 -1.32 -19.94 -10.62
N GLU A 216 -1.18 -20.63 -11.72
CA GLU A 216 -2.24 -20.84 -12.69
C GLU A 216 -2.46 -22.34 -12.85
N SER A 217 -3.69 -22.74 -13.12
CA SER A 217 -4.04 -24.15 -13.08
C SER A 217 -4.99 -24.54 -14.18
N VAL A 218 -4.76 -25.72 -14.75
CA VAL A 218 -5.80 -26.46 -15.46
C VAL A 218 -6.45 -27.40 -14.46
N ARG A 219 -7.77 -27.35 -14.35
CA ARG A 219 -8.54 -28.15 -13.41
C ARG A 219 -9.58 -28.95 -14.16
N ARG A 220 -9.67 -30.23 -13.85
CA ARG A 220 -10.82 -31.06 -14.21
C ARG A 220 -11.99 -30.65 -13.32
N ILE A 221 -13.13 -30.40 -13.94
CA ILE A 221 -14.36 -29.97 -13.26
C ILE A 221 -15.52 -30.94 -13.44
N TRP A 222 -15.46 -31.80 -14.45
CA TRP A 222 -16.42 -32.89 -14.65
C TRP A 222 -15.68 -34.13 -15.18
N PRO A 223 -15.99 -35.35 -14.71
CA PRO A 223 -17.02 -35.69 -13.70
C PRO A 223 -16.69 -35.17 -12.29
N ALA A 224 -17.73 -34.82 -11.52
CA ALA A 224 -17.60 -34.04 -10.28
C ALA A 224 -16.80 -34.76 -9.19
N GLU A 225 -16.95 -36.06 -9.06
CA GLU A 225 -16.23 -36.95 -8.13
C GLU A 225 -14.71 -36.98 -8.39
N GLU A 226 -14.32 -36.59 -9.59
CA GLU A 226 -12.96 -36.59 -10.10
C GLU A 226 -12.38 -35.17 -10.18
N ALA A 227 -13.12 -34.15 -9.73
CA ALA A 227 -12.69 -32.76 -9.80
C ALA A 227 -11.36 -32.51 -9.06
N GLU A 228 -10.32 -32.15 -9.82
CA GLU A 228 -8.99 -31.90 -9.29
C GLU A 228 -8.18 -30.95 -10.17
N THR A 229 -7.07 -30.44 -9.63
CA THR A 229 -6.08 -29.72 -10.43
C THR A 229 -5.23 -30.73 -11.20
N VAL A 230 -5.20 -30.66 -12.54
CA VAL A 230 -4.39 -31.57 -13.37
C VAL A 230 -3.07 -30.94 -13.81
N CYS A 231 -3.05 -29.62 -13.95
CA CYS A 231 -1.83 -28.84 -14.20
C CYS A 231 -1.74 -27.71 -13.18
N GLU A 232 -0.55 -27.49 -12.64
CA GLU A 232 -0.26 -26.33 -11.78
C GLU A 232 1.03 -25.69 -12.27
N LEU A 233 0.93 -24.43 -12.64
CA LEU A 233 2.02 -23.63 -13.21
C LEU A 233 2.39 -22.54 -12.21
N GLN A 234 3.65 -22.45 -11.82
CA GLN A 234 4.14 -21.27 -11.13
C GLN A 234 4.31 -20.15 -12.16
N ILE A 235 3.61 -19.03 -11.99
CA ILE A 235 3.72 -17.86 -12.88
C ILE A 235 4.39 -16.66 -12.22
N ARG A 236 4.69 -16.77 -10.93
CA ARG A 236 5.41 -15.78 -10.11
C ARG A 236 6.35 -16.48 -9.16
N PRO A 237 7.51 -15.92 -8.81
CA PRO A 237 8.33 -16.55 -7.80
C PRO A 237 7.78 -16.35 -6.39
N GLU A 238 8.33 -17.14 -5.48
CA GLU A 238 8.01 -17.06 -4.07
C GLU A 238 8.67 -15.85 -3.39
N ALA A 239 8.12 -15.44 -2.24
CA ALA A 239 8.55 -14.24 -1.52
C ALA A 239 10.01 -14.32 -1.07
N GLU A 240 10.48 -15.53 -0.76
CA GLU A 240 11.83 -15.83 -0.31
C GLU A 240 12.89 -15.41 -1.33
N GLN A 241 12.55 -15.40 -2.63
CA GLN A 241 13.47 -14.95 -3.68
C GLN A 241 13.86 -13.48 -3.54
N PHE A 242 13.03 -12.68 -2.86
CA PHE A 242 13.28 -11.25 -2.65
C PHE A 242 13.82 -10.91 -1.28
N GLU A 243 13.90 -11.86 -0.36
CA GLU A 243 14.42 -11.59 0.97
C GLU A 243 15.81 -10.96 0.96
N PRO A 244 16.77 -11.37 0.08
CA PRO A 244 18.05 -10.69 -0.04
C PRO A 244 17.91 -9.22 -0.46
N PHE A 245 16.99 -8.92 -1.38
CA PHE A 245 16.72 -7.57 -1.86
C PHE A 245 16.07 -6.71 -0.76
N ILE A 246 15.03 -7.24 -0.10
CA ILE A 246 14.34 -6.57 1.00
C ILE A 246 15.31 -6.31 2.15
N ALA A 247 16.21 -7.26 2.47
CA ALA A 247 17.25 -7.11 3.48
C ALA A 247 18.29 -6.03 3.17
N ALA A 248 18.59 -5.80 1.88
CA ALA A 248 19.58 -4.82 1.46
C ALA A 248 19.08 -3.36 1.49
N SER A 249 17.76 -3.14 1.49
CA SER A 249 17.15 -1.81 1.46
C SER A 249 16.50 -1.42 2.79
N PRO A 250 16.98 -0.35 3.45
CA PRO A 250 16.38 0.24 4.64
C PRO A 250 14.92 0.61 4.44
N PHE A 251 14.56 1.16 3.27
CA PHE A 251 13.18 1.47 2.94
C PHE A 251 12.28 0.21 2.99
N TYR A 252 12.70 -0.88 2.32
CA TYR A 252 11.92 -2.12 2.32
C TYR A 252 11.92 -2.83 3.68
N GLN A 253 13.01 -2.74 4.46
CA GLN A 253 13.03 -3.21 5.85
C GLN A 253 12.02 -2.45 6.72
N ALA A 254 11.97 -1.13 6.58
CA ALA A 254 11.04 -0.32 7.34
C ALA A 254 9.58 -0.64 6.97
N LEU A 255 9.28 -0.78 5.67
CA LEU A 255 7.96 -1.23 5.22
C LEU A 255 7.63 -2.64 5.71
N LYS A 256 8.57 -3.59 5.63
CA LYS A 256 8.36 -4.95 6.13
C LYS A 256 8.02 -4.93 7.62
N ALA A 257 8.75 -4.17 8.43
CA ALA A 257 8.47 -4.04 9.86
C ALA A 257 7.07 -3.48 10.14
N MET A 258 6.59 -2.56 9.30
CA MET A 258 5.23 -2.05 9.41
C MET A 258 4.16 -3.09 9.04
N TYR A 259 4.35 -3.81 7.94
CA TYR A 259 3.37 -4.77 7.43
C TYR A 259 3.40 -6.11 8.17
N ALA A 260 4.52 -6.48 8.80
CA ALA A 260 4.69 -7.71 9.57
C ALA A 260 3.96 -7.72 10.93
N GLY A 261 3.13 -6.71 11.23
CA GLY A 261 2.17 -6.75 12.32
C GLY A 261 1.14 -7.89 12.14
N PRO A 262 0.35 -8.22 13.17
CA PRO A 262 -0.41 -9.47 13.28
C PRO A 262 -1.59 -9.64 12.30
N VAL A 263 -1.72 -8.81 11.27
CA VAL A 263 -2.90 -8.81 10.39
C VAL A 263 -2.54 -9.36 9.02
N GLN A 264 -2.77 -10.66 8.85
CA GLN A 264 -2.87 -11.27 7.52
C GLN A 264 -4.10 -10.69 6.80
N GLY A 265 -3.88 -10.01 5.67
CA GLY A 265 -4.86 -9.96 4.58
C GLY A 265 -5.96 -8.89 4.58
N GLY A 266 -5.80 -7.75 5.28
CA GLY A 266 -6.83 -6.69 5.27
C GLY A 266 -6.26 -5.27 5.13
N MET A 267 -6.84 -4.48 4.22
CA MET A 267 -6.59 -3.03 4.11
C MET A 267 -6.86 -2.34 5.47
N CYS A 268 -5.87 -1.62 5.99
CA CYS A 268 -5.94 -0.96 7.28
C CYS A 268 -6.36 0.51 7.14
N TYR A 269 -7.48 0.88 7.76
CA TYR A 269 -7.87 2.28 7.99
C TYR A 269 -7.64 2.71 9.44
N GLY A 270 -6.61 2.15 10.08
CA GLY A 270 -6.13 2.63 11.38
C GLY A 270 -5.54 4.03 11.26
N THR A 271 -5.40 4.72 12.39
CA THR A 271 -4.87 6.07 12.51
C THR A 271 -3.82 6.36 11.45
N MET A 272 -4.15 7.26 10.51
CA MET A 272 -3.27 7.77 9.45
C MET A 272 -3.35 7.09 8.07
N GLY A 273 -4.29 6.16 7.84
CA GLY A 273 -4.71 5.78 6.48
C GLY A 273 -3.71 4.88 5.73
N TRP A 274 -3.15 3.89 6.43
CA TRP A 274 -2.16 2.96 5.88
C TRP A 274 -2.79 1.93 4.94
N THR A 275 -2.96 2.32 3.68
CA THR A 275 -3.29 1.39 2.59
C THR A 275 -2.08 1.23 1.68
N GLY A 276 -1.37 0.12 1.82
CA GLY A 276 -0.34 -0.25 0.87
C GLY A 276 -0.18 -1.77 0.78
N VAL A 277 0.45 -2.21 -0.29
CA VAL A 277 0.66 -3.63 -0.58
C VAL A 277 2.02 -4.02 0.01
N PRO A 278 2.12 -5.16 0.75
CA PRO A 278 3.40 -5.62 1.28
C PRO A 278 4.45 -5.72 0.17
N PRO A 279 5.71 -5.33 0.42
CA PRO A 279 6.78 -5.33 -0.60
C PRO A 279 6.83 -6.61 -1.42
N GLU A 280 6.79 -7.77 -0.78
CA GLU A 280 6.86 -9.10 -1.39
C GLU A 280 5.80 -9.35 -2.49
N ASN A 281 4.68 -8.63 -2.46
CA ASN A 281 3.64 -8.72 -3.47
C ASN A 281 3.84 -7.75 -4.65
N ILE A 282 4.67 -6.72 -4.48
CA ILE A 282 4.95 -5.71 -5.51
C ILE A 282 6.22 -6.08 -6.29
N LEU A 283 7.23 -6.62 -5.62
CA LEU A 283 8.54 -6.90 -6.22
C LEU A 283 8.52 -7.85 -7.43
N PRO A 284 7.61 -8.85 -7.56
CA PRO A 284 7.51 -9.67 -8.77
C PRO A 284 7.29 -8.86 -10.04
N ASP A 285 6.49 -7.81 -9.95
CA ASP A 285 6.16 -6.97 -11.09
C ASP A 285 7.30 -6.01 -11.45
N LEU A 286 8.29 -5.85 -10.58
CA LEU A 286 9.48 -5.04 -10.84
C LEU A 286 10.62 -5.90 -11.40
N PHE A 287 10.88 -7.07 -10.83
CA PHE A 287 12.07 -7.85 -11.21
C PHE A 287 11.86 -8.80 -12.39
N TYR A 288 10.64 -9.28 -12.66
CA TYR A 288 10.49 -10.35 -13.67
C TYR A 288 9.84 -9.90 -14.96
N ARG A 289 9.27 -8.70 -14.98
CA ARG A 289 8.72 -8.11 -16.19
C ARG A 289 8.92 -6.60 -16.16
N PRO A 290 9.91 -6.03 -16.86
CA PRO A 290 10.23 -4.60 -16.84
C PRO A 290 9.10 -3.64 -17.26
N GLN A 291 7.94 -4.17 -17.64
CA GLN A 291 6.74 -3.42 -18.03
C GLN A 291 5.85 -3.16 -16.81
N ALA A 292 6.47 -2.70 -15.71
CA ALA A 292 5.81 -2.45 -14.44
C ALA A 292 4.63 -1.48 -14.63
N TRP A 293 3.43 -1.95 -14.30
CA TRP A 293 2.21 -1.20 -14.53
C TRP A 293 1.92 -0.28 -13.31
N PRO A 294 1.63 1.02 -13.51
CA PRO A 294 0.99 1.88 -12.50
C PRO A 294 -0.51 1.55 -12.43
N GLU A 295 -0.90 0.49 -11.71
CA GLU A 295 -2.32 0.18 -11.53
C GLU A 295 -2.53 0.84 -10.18
N PRO A 296 -3.25 1.97 -10.11
CA PRO A 296 -3.73 2.39 -8.83
C PRO A 296 -4.48 1.18 -8.27
N ASN A 297 -4.33 0.85 -6.99
CA ASN A 297 -5.18 -0.14 -6.32
C ASN A 297 -6.66 0.35 -6.23
N GLY A 298 -7.04 1.23 -7.16
CA GLY A 298 -8.14 2.16 -7.35
C GLY A 298 -9.45 1.51 -7.70
N ARG A 299 -10.54 2.07 -7.18
CA ARG A 299 -11.85 1.93 -7.79
C ARG A 299 -11.98 2.80 -9.06
N TYR A 300 -11.08 3.77 -9.23
CA TYR A 300 -11.00 4.74 -10.31
C TYR A 300 -9.85 4.38 -11.27
N GLY A 301 -10.07 4.58 -12.57
CA GLY A 301 -9.09 4.25 -13.60
C GLY A 301 -7.91 5.25 -13.64
N PRO A 302 -6.82 4.91 -14.34
CA PRO A 302 -5.63 5.76 -14.47
C PRO A 302 -5.90 7.14 -15.12
N GLU A 303 -7.09 7.36 -15.67
CA GLU A 303 -7.49 8.62 -16.32
C GLU A 303 -8.06 9.66 -15.34
N GLU A 304 -8.38 9.30 -14.09
CA GLU A 304 -9.02 10.21 -13.11
C GLU A 304 -8.09 10.69 -11.98
N GLU A 305 -6.94 10.04 -11.77
CA GLU A 305 -5.94 10.46 -10.79
C GLU A 305 -4.77 11.18 -11.49
N PRO A 306 -4.19 12.26 -10.92
CA PRO A 306 -2.97 12.85 -11.43
C PRO A 306 -1.85 11.80 -11.44
N GLN A 307 -1.48 11.34 -12.63
CA GLN A 307 -0.39 10.38 -12.87
C GLN A 307 0.90 11.12 -13.30
N ASP A 308 1.06 12.39 -12.92
CA ASP A 308 2.31 13.12 -13.17
C ASP A 308 3.36 12.84 -12.07
N ASP A 309 4.60 13.29 -12.31
CA ASP A 309 5.72 13.07 -11.38
C ASP A 309 5.62 13.92 -10.10
N VAL A 310 4.83 14.99 -10.12
CA VAL A 310 4.57 15.84 -8.95
C VAL A 310 3.70 15.09 -7.96
N ALA A 311 2.60 14.51 -8.46
CA ALA A 311 1.70 13.68 -7.70
C ALA A 311 2.41 12.56 -6.95
N ARG A 312 3.28 11.84 -7.65
CA ARG A 312 4.05 10.73 -7.07
C ARG A 312 5.04 11.16 -5.99
N GLN A 313 5.53 12.39 -6.02
CA GLN A 313 6.37 12.92 -4.94
C GLN A 313 5.56 13.36 -3.72
N LEU A 314 4.34 13.86 -3.97
CA LEU A 314 3.49 14.39 -2.91
C LEU A 314 2.76 13.31 -2.12
N ARG A 315 2.43 12.14 -2.70
CA ARG A 315 1.76 11.07 -1.94
C ARG A 315 2.64 10.56 -0.78
N PRO A 316 3.92 10.20 -0.99
CA PRO A 316 4.78 9.77 0.10
C PRO A 316 5.04 10.88 1.12
N LEU A 317 5.08 12.15 0.71
CA LEU A 317 5.20 13.31 1.61
C LEU A 317 3.94 13.45 2.48
N SER A 318 2.77 13.49 1.85
CA SER A 318 1.45 13.60 2.50
C SER A 318 1.20 12.46 3.50
N TRP A 319 1.71 11.27 3.18
CA TRP A 319 1.70 10.10 4.05
C TRP A 319 2.76 10.20 5.16
N GLY A 320 4.00 10.57 4.81
CA GLY A 320 5.14 10.68 5.71
C GLY A 320 4.91 11.70 6.81
N ALA A 321 4.19 12.78 6.50
CA ALA A 321 3.90 13.87 7.42
C ALA A 321 2.79 13.55 8.45
N THR A 322 2.34 12.30 8.55
CA THR A 322 1.29 11.93 9.49
C THR A 322 1.83 11.70 10.91
N ASP A 323 3.05 11.19 11.04
CA ASP A 323 3.75 11.02 12.31
C ASP A 323 5.26 10.87 12.12
N PRO A 324 6.07 10.97 13.20
CA PRO A 324 7.53 10.87 13.08
C PRO A 324 8.05 9.53 12.54
N PHE A 325 7.37 8.40 12.77
CA PHE A 325 7.79 7.10 12.23
C PHE A 325 7.52 7.02 10.74
N SER A 326 6.33 7.42 10.28
CA SER A 326 6.03 7.62 8.84
C SER A 326 7.09 8.48 8.15
N TRP A 327 7.51 9.56 8.82
CA TRP A 327 8.50 10.48 8.28
C TRP A 327 9.85 9.82 8.03
N GLN A 328 10.34 9.01 8.96
CA GLN A 328 11.60 8.29 8.79
C GLN A 328 11.56 7.32 7.60
N ILE A 329 10.39 6.73 7.33
CA ILE A 329 10.20 5.84 6.18
C ILE A 329 10.16 6.62 4.88
N TYR A 330 9.50 7.77 4.87
CA TYR A 330 9.56 8.71 3.75
C TYR A 330 11.01 9.14 3.44
N LEU A 331 11.81 9.47 4.46
CA LEU A 331 13.23 9.80 4.29
C LEU A 331 14.02 8.61 3.74
N SER A 332 13.76 7.39 4.25
CA SER A 332 14.40 6.16 3.75
C SER A 332 14.07 5.91 2.27
N LEU A 333 12.82 6.13 1.86
CA LEU A 333 12.40 6.07 0.44
C LEU A 333 13.21 7.06 -0.41
N ARG A 334 13.35 8.32 0.04
CA ARG A 334 14.10 9.36 -0.69
C ARG A 334 15.58 9.02 -0.78
N GLN A 335 16.15 8.46 0.27
CA GLN A 335 17.55 8.04 0.31
C GLN A 335 17.81 6.83 -0.60
N ASP A 336 16.92 5.84 -0.61
CA ASP A 336 17.10 4.60 -1.38
C ASP A 336 16.80 4.77 -2.88
N GLN A 337 16.03 5.79 -3.28
CA GLN A 337 15.58 5.99 -4.66
C GLN A 337 16.70 6.03 -5.71
N PRO A 338 17.78 6.84 -5.58
CA PRO A 338 18.79 6.93 -6.63
C PRO A 338 19.51 5.59 -6.84
N GLU A 339 19.82 4.89 -5.74
CA GLU A 339 20.43 3.57 -5.78
C GLU A 339 19.46 2.54 -6.39
N PHE A 340 18.17 2.62 -6.06
CA PHE A 340 17.16 1.75 -6.66
C PHE A 340 17.11 1.90 -8.18
N LEU A 341 17.05 3.14 -8.68
CA LEU A 341 16.99 3.43 -10.11
C LEU A 341 18.23 2.89 -10.83
N ARG A 342 19.42 3.17 -10.29
CA ARG A 342 20.69 2.70 -10.84
C ARG A 342 20.76 1.17 -10.91
N ARG A 343 20.37 0.49 -9.84
CA ARG A 343 20.40 -0.98 -9.76
C ARG A 343 19.37 -1.64 -10.67
N MET A 344 18.16 -1.07 -10.78
CA MET A 344 17.15 -1.57 -11.72
C MET A 344 17.56 -1.36 -13.17
N GLU A 345 18.25 -0.26 -13.48
CA GLU A 345 18.82 -0.02 -14.81
C GLU A 345 19.86 -1.11 -15.15
N GLU A 346 20.83 -1.36 -14.26
CA GLU A 346 21.82 -2.44 -14.41
C GLU A 346 21.14 -3.79 -14.59
N TYR A 347 20.17 -4.08 -13.73
CA TYR A 347 19.41 -5.31 -13.76
C TYR A 347 18.68 -5.52 -15.09
N TYR A 348 17.98 -4.52 -15.59
CA TYR A 348 17.26 -4.62 -16.86
C TYR A 348 18.20 -4.70 -18.07
N ALA A 349 19.30 -3.94 -18.07
CA ALA A 349 20.30 -4.01 -19.13
C ALA A 349 20.95 -5.40 -19.19
N GLU A 350 21.37 -5.94 -18.05
CA GLU A 350 22.07 -7.23 -17.98
C GLU A 350 21.15 -8.44 -18.16
N ARG A 351 19.98 -8.44 -17.50
CA ARG A 351 19.12 -9.63 -17.43
C ARG A 351 18.08 -9.71 -18.53
N PHE A 352 17.71 -8.58 -19.12
CA PHE A 352 16.75 -8.52 -20.24
C PHE A 352 17.38 -8.03 -21.54
N ALA A 353 18.71 -7.85 -21.58
CA ALA A 353 19.44 -7.35 -22.75
C ALA A 353 18.86 -6.03 -23.30
N MET A 354 18.29 -5.19 -22.42
CA MET A 354 17.69 -3.92 -22.81
C MET A 354 18.77 -2.90 -23.19
N PRO A 355 18.57 -2.11 -24.26
CA PRO A 355 19.39 -0.94 -24.54
C PRO A 355 19.41 0.02 -23.34
N PRO A 356 20.53 0.74 -23.07
CA PRO A 356 20.65 1.59 -21.87
C PRO A 356 19.49 2.58 -21.65
N GLU A 357 19.05 3.28 -22.70
CA GLU A 357 17.94 4.24 -22.60
C GLU A 357 16.58 3.58 -22.31
N GLU A 358 16.37 2.36 -22.84
CA GLU A 358 15.18 1.56 -22.55
C GLU A 358 15.23 1.03 -21.11
N ALA A 359 16.39 0.55 -20.65
CA ALA A 359 16.60 0.07 -19.28
C ALA A 359 16.36 1.18 -18.26
N LYS A 360 16.88 2.39 -18.51
CA LYS A 360 16.64 3.57 -17.67
C LYS A 360 15.15 3.96 -17.62
N THR A 361 14.48 3.92 -18.76
CA THR A 361 13.03 4.18 -18.86
C THR A 361 12.24 3.13 -18.06
N ALA A 362 12.59 1.85 -18.21
CA ALA A 362 11.96 0.76 -17.46
C ALA A 362 12.23 0.86 -15.96
N ALA A 363 13.44 1.25 -15.53
CA ALA A 363 13.78 1.45 -14.12
C ALA A 363 12.93 2.57 -13.49
N LEU A 364 12.75 3.68 -14.21
CA LEU A 364 11.86 4.76 -13.78
C LEU A 364 10.39 4.31 -13.72
N GLN A 365 9.91 3.54 -14.70
CA GLN A 365 8.57 2.98 -14.67
C GLN A 365 8.36 2.02 -13.50
N ALA A 366 9.35 1.18 -13.19
CA ALA A 366 9.34 0.30 -12.03
C ALA A 366 9.25 1.08 -10.72
N TRP A 367 10.05 2.13 -10.57
CA TRP A 367 9.96 3.01 -9.41
C TRP A 367 8.59 3.69 -9.28
N ARG A 368 8.02 4.19 -10.39
CA ARG A 368 6.69 4.80 -10.40
C ARG A 368 5.61 3.80 -9.98
N ALA A 369 5.62 2.59 -10.54
CA ALA A 369 4.69 1.53 -10.19
C ALA A 369 4.80 1.11 -8.71
N LEU A 370 6.03 1.06 -8.17
CA LEU A 370 6.29 0.82 -6.76
C LEU A 370 5.63 1.87 -5.87
N VAL A 371 5.91 3.15 -6.13
CA VAL A 371 5.35 4.28 -5.36
C VAL A 371 3.82 4.27 -5.41
N ASP A 372 3.24 4.06 -6.59
CA ASP A 372 1.79 4.04 -6.79
C ASP A 372 1.09 2.91 -6.02
N ARG A 373 1.78 1.79 -5.78
CA ARG A 373 1.23 0.61 -5.08
C ARG A 373 1.43 0.64 -3.56
N ILE A 374 2.52 1.24 -3.09
CA ILE A 374 2.80 1.40 -1.66
C ILE A 374 1.97 2.55 -1.09
N PHE A 375 1.95 3.69 -1.77
CA PHE A 375 1.27 4.90 -1.31
C PHE A 375 -0.05 5.09 -2.05
N TYR A 376 -0.95 4.10 -1.93
CA TYR A 376 -2.20 4.06 -2.66
C TYR A 376 -3.32 4.93 -2.05
N ALA A 377 -4.17 5.48 -2.94
CA ALA A 377 -5.20 6.46 -2.68
C ALA A 377 -6.57 5.86 -2.31
N ARG A 378 -7.00 6.12 -1.06
CA ARG A 378 -8.40 6.55 -0.84
C ARG A 378 -8.51 7.85 -0.02
N ASN A 379 -7.54 8.14 0.86
CA ASN A 379 -7.57 9.30 1.77
C ASN A 379 -6.28 10.14 1.80
N ASN A 380 -5.23 9.79 1.05
CA ASN A 380 -3.87 10.33 1.24
C ASN A 380 -3.45 11.40 0.21
N ASP A 381 -4.23 11.61 -0.85
CA ASP A 381 -3.90 12.58 -1.91
C ASP A 381 -4.43 13.99 -1.60
N MET A 382 -4.70 14.32 -0.32
CA MET A 382 -5.32 15.60 0.01
C MET A 382 -4.42 16.80 -0.34
N LEU A 383 -3.12 16.70 -0.04
CA LEU A 383 -2.14 17.72 -0.41
C LEU A 383 -1.99 17.84 -1.93
N LEU A 384 -2.01 16.71 -2.63
CA LEU A 384 -1.97 16.63 -4.09
C LEU A 384 -3.22 17.24 -4.74
N ALA A 385 -4.41 16.82 -4.30
CA ALA A 385 -5.68 17.34 -4.76
C ALA A 385 -5.75 18.86 -4.56
N PHE A 386 -5.20 19.37 -3.46
CA PHE A 386 -5.12 20.80 -3.24
C PHE A 386 -4.22 21.51 -4.26
N LEU A 387 -2.99 21.02 -4.47
CA LEU A 387 -2.07 21.59 -5.45
C LEU A 387 -2.61 21.51 -6.89
N ALA A 388 -3.40 20.47 -7.21
CA ALA A 388 -4.04 20.30 -8.51
C ALA A 388 -5.25 21.24 -8.72
N LEU A 389 -5.92 21.69 -7.66
CA LEU A 389 -7.14 22.51 -7.71
C LEU A 389 -6.88 24.03 -7.82
N ARG A 390 -5.64 24.46 -8.10
CA ARG A 390 -5.29 25.89 -8.24
C ARG A 390 -6.25 26.61 -9.20
N PRO A 391 -6.95 27.68 -8.76
CA PRO A 391 -7.93 28.38 -9.56
C PRO A 391 -7.20 29.26 -10.59
N ALA A 392 -6.98 28.71 -11.80
CA ALA A 392 -6.53 29.40 -13.00
C ALA A 392 -5.10 30.03 -12.95
N ALA A 393 -4.13 29.24 -13.41
CA ALA A 393 -2.91 29.57 -14.19
C ALA A 393 -2.28 30.99 -14.12
N PRO A 394 -0.94 31.06 -14.21
CA PRO A 394 -0.39 31.20 -15.56
C PRO A 394 0.30 29.94 -16.07
N ALA A 395 -0.05 29.60 -17.31
CA ALA A 395 0.58 28.79 -18.35
C ALA A 395 1.21 27.42 -18.07
N GLU A 396 1.68 27.07 -16.88
CA GLU A 396 2.25 25.74 -16.65
C GLU A 396 1.80 25.20 -15.29
N PRO A 397 1.46 23.89 -15.19
CA PRO A 397 1.49 23.23 -13.89
C PRO A 397 2.85 23.56 -13.27
N ALA A 398 2.93 23.69 -11.94
CA ALA A 398 4.24 23.75 -11.33
C ALA A 398 4.95 22.45 -11.74
N ASP A 399 5.88 22.56 -12.69
CA ASP A 399 6.68 21.46 -13.19
C ASP A 399 7.68 21.16 -12.09
N PHE A 400 7.21 20.47 -11.05
CA PHE A 400 8.14 19.92 -10.07
C PHE A 400 8.84 18.77 -10.74
N VAL A 401 10.12 18.99 -11.03
CA VAL A 401 11.01 17.94 -11.46
C VAL A 401 10.99 16.84 -10.40
N PHE A 402 10.90 15.59 -10.86
CA PHE A 402 11.07 14.45 -9.99
C PHE A 402 12.39 14.53 -9.23
N GLY A 403 12.34 14.73 -7.92
CA GLY A 403 13.53 14.91 -7.08
C GLY A 403 13.77 16.33 -6.57
N ALA A 404 12.83 17.27 -6.77
CA ALA A 404 12.89 18.59 -6.13
C ALA A 404 13.18 18.44 -4.62
N PRO A 405 14.03 19.31 -4.04
CA PRO A 405 14.30 19.24 -2.61
C PRO A 405 13.03 19.63 -1.84
N LEU A 406 12.75 18.90 -0.74
CA LEU A 406 11.50 18.99 0.00
C LEU A 406 11.06 20.44 0.33
N HIS A 407 11.99 21.32 0.71
CA HIS A 407 11.69 22.72 1.01
C HIS A 407 11.05 23.49 -0.16
N GLU A 408 11.39 23.19 -1.43
CA GLU A 408 10.77 23.83 -2.60
C GLU A 408 9.32 23.38 -2.75
N VAL A 409 9.06 22.10 -2.48
CA VAL A 409 7.72 21.53 -2.47
C VAL A 409 6.89 22.17 -1.37
N LEU A 410 7.43 22.29 -0.16
CA LEU A 410 6.76 22.94 0.98
C LEU A 410 6.50 24.43 0.73
N ASN A 411 7.45 25.16 0.15
CA ASN A 411 7.27 26.56 -0.22
C ASN A 411 6.12 26.72 -1.22
N ALA A 412 6.04 25.84 -2.23
CA ALA A 412 4.97 25.93 -3.21
C ALA A 412 3.59 25.51 -2.66
N VAL A 413 3.58 24.62 -1.65
CA VAL A 413 2.38 24.32 -0.86
C VAL A 413 1.96 25.53 -0.03
N ASP A 414 2.87 26.14 0.71
CA ASP A 414 2.60 27.32 1.54
C ASP A 414 2.03 28.46 0.70
N VAL A 415 2.70 28.79 -0.42
CA VAL A 415 2.20 29.79 -1.38
C VAL A 415 0.77 29.44 -1.83
N ALA A 416 0.50 28.18 -2.17
CA ALA A 416 -0.83 27.77 -2.58
C ALA A 416 -1.87 27.86 -1.45
N LEU A 417 -1.49 27.53 -0.21
CA LEU A 417 -2.37 27.55 0.96
C LEU A 417 -2.76 28.98 1.35
N ARG A 418 -1.89 29.96 1.11
CA ARG A 418 -2.15 31.39 1.36
C ARG A 418 -3.07 32.04 0.31
N GLU A 419 -3.33 31.40 -0.83
CA GLU A 419 -4.18 31.95 -1.89
C GLU A 419 -5.67 31.94 -1.49
N PRO A 420 -6.32 33.12 -1.27
CA PRO A 420 -7.66 33.19 -0.68
C PRO A 420 -8.77 32.51 -1.52
N ASN A 421 -8.54 32.34 -2.82
CA ASN A 421 -9.47 31.69 -3.73
C ASN A 421 -9.19 30.18 -3.92
N ALA A 422 -8.00 29.70 -3.54
CA ALA A 422 -7.60 28.30 -3.74
C ALA A 422 -8.41 27.32 -2.87
N LEU A 423 -8.76 27.73 -1.64
CA LEU A 423 -9.54 26.90 -0.71
C LEU A 423 -11.05 26.93 -0.96
N ARG A 424 -11.58 27.85 -1.76
CA ARG A 424 -13.04 27.98 -1.97
C ARG A 424 -13.67 26.80 -2.71
N ASN A 425 -12.88 26.12 -3.55
CA ASN A 425 -13.33 24.98 -4.37
C ASN A 425 -13.14 23.64 -3.65
N VAL A 426 -12.57 23.63 -2.45
CA VAL A 426 -12.37 22.43 -1.65
C VAL A 426 -13.46 22.38 -0.57
N THR A 427 -14.02 21.20 -0.30
CA THR A 427 -15.00 21.04 0.78
C THR A 427 -14.34 21.33 2.14
N PRO A 428 -14.99 22.05 3.08
CA PRO A 428 -14.37 22.45 4.36
C PRO A 428 -13.74 21.29 5.16
N SER A 429 -14.38 20.11 5.17
CA SER A 429 -13.85 18.91 5.84
C SER A 429 -12.53 18.39 5.26
N ARG A 430 -12.16 18.85 4.06
CA ARG A 430 -10.89 18.52 3.44
C ARG A 430 -9.79 19.55 3.75
N HIS A 431 -10.10 20.71 4.33
CA HIS A 431 -9.09 21.74 4.60
C HIS A 431 -8.17 21.34 5.75
N VAL A 432 -8.74 20.90 6.87
CA VAL A 432 -7.97 20.58 8.09
C VAL A 432 -6.83 19.59 7.82
N PRO A 433 -7.07 18.46 7.13
CA PRO A 433 -5.99 17.49 6.92
C PRO A 433 -4.97 17.94 5.86
N ILE A 434 -5.24 18.97 5.04
CA ILE A 434 -4.24 19.56 4.14
C ILE A 434 -3.30 20.44 4.96
N TRP A 435 -3.85 21.37 5.73
CA TRP A 435 -3.10 22.29 6.58
C TRP A 435 -2.28 21.53 7.63
N ALA A 436 -2.91 20.56 8.30
CA ALA A 436 -2.23 19.73 9.29
C ALA A 436 -1.04 18.98 8.70
N ARG A 437 -1.16 18.43 7.48
CA ARG A 437 -0.06 17.74 6.79
C ARG A 437 1.05 18.70 6.36
N ALA A 438 0.70 19.89 5.86
CA ALA A 438 1.69 20.89 5.48
C ALA A 438 2.48 21.39 6.71
N ILE A 439 1.80 21.71 7.81
CA ILE A 439 2.43 22.11 9.08
C ILE A 439 3.30 20.97 9.64
N SER A 440 2.78 19.75 9.67
CA SER A 440 3.53 18.59 10.17
C SER A 440 4.77 18.32 9.32
N ALA A 441 4.66 18.42 7.99
CA ALA A 441 5.79 18.30 7.09
C ALA A 441 6.83 19.40 7.33
N ALA A 442 6.43 20.65 7.54
CA ALA A 442 7.34 21.76 7.87
C ALA A 442 8.08 21.51 9.19
N ILE A 443 7.38 21.04 10.24
CA ILE A 443 7.98 20.67 11.53
C ILE A 443 9.03 19.59 11.33
N LEU A 444 8.67 18.50 10.64
CA LEU A 444 9.51 17.33 10.43
C LEU A 444 10.67 17.57 9.45
N ALA A 445 10.52 18.54 8.53
CA ALA A 445 11.57 18.99 7.63
C ALA A 445 12.60 19.91 8.33
N GLY A 446 12.35 20.34 9.56
CA GLY A 446 13.25 21.23 10.28
C GLY A 446 13.03 22.71 9.97
N GLU A 447 11.86 23.10 9.44
CA GLU A 447 11.60 24.50 9.14
C GLU A 447 11.65 25.38 10.41
N PRO A 448 12.04 26.66 10.28
CA PRO A 448 12.02 27.63 11.37
C PRO A 448 10.65 27.80 12.05
N THR A 449 10.66 28.15 13.35
CA THR A 449 9.42 28.27 14.15
C THR A 449 8.51 29.41 13.70
N ASP A 450 9.04 30.46 13.07
CA ASP A 450 8.26 31.54 12.45
C ASP A 450 7.48 31.04 11.24
N VAL A 451 8.08 30.23 10.36
CA VAL A 451 7.36 29.58 9.24
C VAL A 451 6.23 28.70 9.74
N ILE A 452 6.49 27.90 10.78
CA ILE A 452 5.48 27.03 11.39
C ILE A 452 4.36 27.86 12.03
N SER A 453 4.71 28.92 12.76
CA SER A 453 3.77 29.86 13.37
C SER A 453 2.90 30.56 12.33
N ASP A 454 3.48 30.99 11.22
CA ASP A 454 2.78 31.66 10.12
C ASP A 454 1.76 30.73 9.46
N LEU A 455 2.15 29.49 9.15
CA LEU A 455 1.24 28.49 8.59
C LEU A 455 0.06 28.21 9.53
N TYR A 456 0.35 28.06 10.81
CA TYR A 456 -0.66 27.80 11.83
C TYR A 456 -1.62 28.98 12.01
N THR A 457 -1.08 30.19 12.10
CA THR A 457 -1.87 31.42 12.27
C THR A 457 -2.73 31.68 11.04
N THR A 458 -2.20 31.46 9.84
CA THR A 458 -2.95 31.58 8.57
C THR A 458 -4.15 30.64 8.56
N TYR A 459 -3.99 29.40 9.06
CA TYR A 459 -5.12 28.49 9.20
C TYR A 459 -6.19 29.05 10.15
N LEU A 460 -5.79 29.54 11.34
CA LEU A 460 -6.71 30.10 12.33
C LEU A 460 -7.45 31.33 11.82
N GLU A 461 -6.78 32.20 11.06
CA GLU A 461 -7.40 33.37 10.43
C GLU A 461 -8.40 32.98 9.34
N THR A 462 -8.05 31.98 8.53
CA THR A 462 -8.90 31.49 7.43
C THR A 462 -10.10 30.67 7.93
N HIS A 463 -9.94 29.99 9.07
CA HIS A 463 -10.94 29.08 9.65
C HIS A 463 -11.39 29.51 11.04
N GLY A 464 -11.41 30.81 11.32
CA GLY A 464 -11.76 31.36 12.63
C GLY A 464 -13.15 30.92 13.14
N PRO A 465 -13.44 31.15 14.43
CA PRO A 465 -14.68 30.72 15.05
C PRO A 465 -15.89 31.27 14.27
N PRO A 466 -16.87 30.42 13.92
CA PRO A 466 -17.98 30.84 13.10
C PRO A 466 -18.94 31.75 13.87
N ASP A 467 -19.48 32.77 13.21
CA ASP A 467 -20.55 33.61 13.78
C ASP A 467 -21.84 32.81 14.07
N ASP A 468 -22.04 31.70 13.34
CA ASP A 468 -23.19 30.81 13.46
C ASP A 468 -22.94 29.73 14.54
N PRO A 469 -23.68 29.75 15.67
CA PRO A 469 -23.53 28.78 16.75
C PRO A 469 -23.72 27.33 16.32
N SER A 470 -24.50 27.08 15.25
CA SER A 470 -24.71 25.72 14.72
C SER A 470 -23.43 25.10 14.13
N ARG A 471 -22.44 25.94 13.78
CA ARG A 471 -21.14 25.52 13.23
C ARG A 471 -20.05 25.43 14.29
N GLN A 472 -20.26 25.96 15.49
CA GLN A 472 -19.27 25.98 16.57
C GLN A 472 -18.71 24.59 16.89
N ALA A 473 -19.58 23.60 17.07
CA ALA A 473 -19.17 22.23 17.35
C ALA A 473 -18.38 21.57 16.20
N ARG A 474 -18.55 22.03 14.94
CA ARG A 474 -17.73 21.58 13.81
C ARG A 474 -16.35 22.23 13.86
N TYR A 475 -16.30 23.54 14.08
CA TYR A 475 -15.06 24.29 14.25
C TYR A 475 -14.18 23.69 15.37
N GLU A 476 -14.77 23.40 16.53
CA GLU A 476 -14.03 22.78 17.66
C GLU A 476 -13.44 21.41 17.29
N ARG A 477 -14.18 20.59 16.53
CA ARG A 477 -13.67 19.31 16.03
C ARG A 477 -12.54 19.49 15.02
N ASP A 478 -12.67 20.47 14.13
CA ASP A 478 -11.68 20.76 13.09
C ASP A 478 -10.37 21.27 13.72
N ILE A 479 -10.47 22.15 14.73
CA ILE A 479 -9.33 22.62 15.53
C ILE A 479 -8.69 21.47 16.31
N ALA A 480 -9.47 20.64 16.99
CA ALA A 480 -8.96 19.48 17.71
C ALA A 480 -8.24 18.51 16.76
N LEU A 481 -8.76 18.30 15.54
CA LEU A 481 -8.10 17.48 14.53
C LEU A 481 -6.78 18.09 14.05
N LEU A 482 -6.72 19.41 13.84
CA LEU A 482 -5.44 20.08 13.53
C LEU A 482 -4.42 19.84 14.65
N HIS A 483 -4.80 20.09 15.90
CA HIS A 483 -3.93 19.94 17.07
C HIS A 483 -3.39 18.51 17.16
N ALA A 484 -4.27 17.52 17.08
CA ALA A 484 -3.91 16.11 17.15
C ALA A 484 -2.87 15.71 16.09
N ASN A 485 -3.02 16.16 14.85
CA ASN A 485 -2.08 15.83 13.78
C ASN A 485 -0.71 16.52 13.97
N VAL A 486 -0.70 17.79 14.38
CA VAL A 486 0.52 18.57 14.56
C VAL A 486 1.35 18.11 15.78
N LEU A 487 0.69 17.68 16.85
CA LEU A 487 1.34 17.26 18.10
C LEU A 487 2.27 16.05 17.92
N ALA A 488 1.91 15.09 17.06
CA ALA A 488 2.76 13.94 16.79
C ALA A 488 4.08 14.39 16.13
N ALA A 489 4.02 15.27 15.13
CA ALA A 489 5.20 15.86 14.49
C ALA A 489 6.01 16.72 15.45
N ALA A 490 5.36 17.52 16.30
CA ALA A 490 6.03 18.39 17.26
C ALA A 490 6.84 17.62 18.33
N ALA A 491 6.50 16.35 18.60
CA ALA A 491 7.23 15.53 19.58
C ALA A 491 8.74 15.41 19.33
N VAL A 492 9.20 15.61 18.08
CA VAL A 492 10.64 15.59 17.72
C VAL A 492 11.28 16.98 17.68
N ARG A 493 10.54 18.04 18.04
CA ARG A 493 10.97 19.45 17.98
C ARG A 493 10.57 20.20 19.27
N PRO A 494 11.47 20.26 20.29
CA PRO A 494 11.15 20.87 21.58
C PRO A 494 10.83 22.37 21.50
N ASP A 495 11.44 23.09 20.55
CA ASP A 495 11.15 24.50 20.26
C ASP A 495 9.73 24.70 19.73
N VAL A 496 9.24 23.79 18.87
CA VAL A 496 7.85 23.81 18.39
C VAL A 496 6.86 23.46 19.51
N LEU A 497 7.19 22.49 20.37
CA LEU A 497 6.36 22.19 21.55
C LEU A 497 6.20 23.39 22.50
N GLN A 498 7.25 24.22 22.64
CA GLN A 498 7.17 25.48 23.40
C GLN A 498 6.29 26.54 22.72
N LEU A 499 6.22 26.54 21.38
CA LEU A 499 5.41 27.48 20.60
C LEU A 499 3.91 27.15 20.66
N LEU A 500 3.53 25.87 20.53
CA LEU A 500 2.15 25.42 20.35
C LEU A 500 1.12 25.96 21.37
N PRO A 501 1.42 26.06 22.68
CA PRO A 501 0.48 26.64 23.64
C PRO A 501 0.10 28.09 23.32
N SER A 502 1.01 28.88 22.76
CA SER A 502 0.72 30.27 22.36
C SER A 502 -0.20 30.36 21.14
N LEU A 503 -0.27 29.27 20.35
CA LEU A 503 -1.18 29.08 19.23
C LEU A 503 -2.50 28.39 19.63
N GLY A 504 -2.71 28.14 20.93
CA GLY A 504 -3.91 27.52 21.46
C GLY A 504 -3.96 25.99 21.35
N ALA A 505 -2.85 25.33 20.99
CA ALA A 505 -2.75 23.87 20.94
C ALA A 505 -2.37 23.30 22.33
N PRO A 506 -3.26 22.54 23.00
CA PRO A 506 -2.93 21.89 24.27
C PRO A 506 -2.02 20.68 24.03
N LEU A 507 -1.01 20.49 24.89
CA LEU A 507 0.00 19.45 24.71
C LEU A 507 -0.41 18.05 25.21
N ASP A 508 -1.49 17.94 26.00
CA ASP A 508 -2.00 16.68 26.57
C ASP A 508 -3.10 16.01 25.72
N GLU A 509 -3.38 16.55 24.53
CA GLU A 509 -4.41 15.99 23.64
C GLU A 509 -3.94 14.68 22.97
N PRO A 510 -4.87 13.73 22.72
CA PRO A 510 -4.56 12.54 21.96
C PRO A 510 -4.28 12.89 20.49
N THR A 511 -3.20 12.36 19.95
CA THR A 511 -2.80 12.61 18.56
C THR A 511 -3.45 11.63 17.58
N ASN A 512 -4.05 10.54 18.09
CA ASN A 512 -4.58 9.45 17.28
C ASN A 512 -5.75 8.71 17.98
N TYR A 513 -6.48 7.87 17.26
CA TYR A 513 -7.65 7.12 17.75
C TYR A 513 -7.33 6.14 18.88
N PHE A 514 -6.06 5.80 19.09
CA PHE A 514 -5.63 4.98 20.22
C PHE A 514 -5.28 5.80 21.46
N GLY A 515 -5.52 7.12 21.45
CA GLY A 515 -5.22 7.98 22.59
C GLY A 515 -3.72 8.22 22.83
N LYS A 516 -2.85 7.93 21.86
CA LYS A 516 -1.41 8.18 22.00
C LYS A 516 -1.15 9.68 22.08
N THR A 517 -0.33 10.14 23.04
CA THR A 517 -0.02 11.56 23.26
C THR A 517 1.35 11.95 22.71
N ALA A 518 1.64 13.25 22.62
CA ALA A 518 2.96 13.75 22.25
C ALA A 518 4.07 13.23 23.20
N LEU A 519 3.76 13.10 24.50
CA LEU A 519 4.68 12.53 25.49
C LEU A 519 5.04 11.07 25.17
N MET A 520 4.07 10.27 24.73
CA MET A 520 4.33 8.88 24.33
C MET A 520 5.19 8.79 23.07
N TYR A 521 5.03 9.71 22.10
CA TYR A 521 5.93 9.78 20.94
C TYR A 521 7.34 10.21 21.36
N ALA A 522 7.49 11.28 22.14
CA ALA A 522 8.79 11.73 22.63
C ALA A 522 9.51 10.64 23.43
N ALA A 523 8.77 9.90 24.26
CA ALA A 523 9.27 8.75 25.00
C ALA A 523 9.72 7.61 24.09
N GLN A 524 8.91 7.24 23.08
CA GLN A 524 9.26 6.18 22.14
C GLN A 524 10.50 6.53 21.28
N LEU A 525 10.63 7.80 20.91
CA LEU A 525 11.67 8.30 20.01
C LEU A 525 12.96 8.72 20.74
N ASP A 526 13.02 8.56 22.07
CA ASP A 526 14.17 8.94 22.89
C ASP A 526 14.50 10.44 22.81
N MET A 527 13.48 11.30 22.99
CA MET A 527 13.58 12.77 22.89
C MET A 527 13.52 13.44 24.28
N PRO A 528 14.61 13.45 25.07
CA PRO A 528 14.59 13.92 26.46
C PRO A 528 14.21 15.40 26.59
N GLU A 529 14.65 16.28 25.70
CA GLU A 529 14.32 17.70 25.74
C GLU A 529 12.81 17.93 25.49
N SER A 530 12.22 17.20 24.55
CA SER A 530 10.77 17.23 24.29
C SER A 530 9.97 16.71 25.48
N VAL A 531 10.42 15.61 26.10
CA VAL A 531 9.82 15.09 27.34
C VAL A 531 9.87 16.15 28.43
N GLN A 532 11.00 16.84 28.63
CA GLN A 532 11.12 17.89 29.63
C GLN A 532 10.15 19.06 29.38
N VAL A 533 10.01 19.52 28.12
CA VAL A 533 9.05 20.56 27.75
C VAL A 533 7.61 20.12 28.07
N LEU A 534 7.25 18.89 27.70
CA LEU A 534 5.92 18.34 27.94
C LEU A 534 5.61 18.20 29.43
N LEU A 535 6.55 17.66 30.21
CA LEU A 535 6.40 17.53 31.67
C LEU A 535 6.29 18.89 32.37
N ASN A 536 7.08 19.87 31.94
CA ASN A 536 7.00 21.24 32.46
C ASN A 536 5.65 21.92 32.14
N ALA A 537 4.98 21.50 31.07
CA ALA A 537 3.64 21.96 30.72
C ALA A 537 2.53 21.25 31.53
N GLY A 538 2.88 20.30 32.40
CA GLY A 538 1.93 19.62 33.28
C GLY A 538 1.04 18.60 32.58
N VAL A 539 1.50 18.00 31.48
CA VAL A 539 0.79 16.88 30.82
C VAL A 539 0.67 15.68 31.77
N ASP A 540 -0.36 14.86 31.59
CA ASP A 540 -0.53 13.67 32.42
C ASP A 540 0.44 12.56 31.98
N VAL A 541 1.47 12.35 32.80
CA VAL A 541 2.53 11.34 32.57
C VAL A 541 1.99 9.91 32.51
N ASN A 542 0.82 9.65 33.11
CA ASN A 542 0.22 8.33 33.27
C ASN A 542 -0.95 8.07 32.32
N ARG A 543 -1.17 8.93 31.31
CA ARG A 543 -2.09 8.63 30.21
C ARG A 543 -1.79 7.26 29.62
N ARG A 544 -2.84 6.59 29.17
CA ARG A 544 -2.79 5.25 28.60
C ARG A 544 -3.40 5.25 27.20
N THR A 545 -2.78 4.54 26.28
CA THR A 545 -3.45 4.24 25.00
C THR A 545 -4.70 3.41 25.23
N GLN A 546 -5.68 3.48 24.34
CA GLN A 546 -6.86 2.63 24.35
C GLN A 546 -7.23 2.13 22.95
N SER A 547 -7.48 0.85 22.76
CA SER A 547 -7.98 0.22 21.55
C SER A 547 -9.42 0.63 21.33
N VAL A 548 -9.76 0.87 20.07
CA VAL A 548 -11.13 1.21 19.69
C VAL A 548 -12.02 -0.03 19.83
N GLN A 549 -13.24 0.15 20.36
CA GLN A 549 -14.20 -0.94 20.62
C GLN A 549 -14.54 -1.74 19.36
N GLU A 550 -14.80 -3.04 19.54
CA GLU A 550 -15.25 -3.95 18.50
C GLU A 550 -16.53 -3.41 17.82
N GLY A 551 -16.49 -3.22 16.49
CA GLY A 551 -17.60 -2.67 15.70
C GLY A 551 -17.44 -1.22 15.23
N ASP A 552 -16.41 -0.48 15.66
CA ASP A 552 -16.07 0.80 15.02
C ASP A 552 -15.36 0.54 13.68
N ARG A 553 -15.94 1.01 12.58
CA ARG A 553 -15.35 0.90 11.23
C ARG A 553 -14.02 1.67 11.08
N ARG A 554 -13.62 2.47 12.08
CA ARG A 554 -12.32 3.14 12.20
C ARG A 554 -11.25 2.27 12.88
N ALA A 555 -11.64 1.12 13.45
CA ALA A 555 -10.78 0.19 14.17
C ALA A 555 -10.19 -0.87 13.22
N CYS A 556 -9.23 -0.49 12.38
CA CYS A 556 -8.40 -1.49 11.72
C CYS A 556 -7.11 -1.65 12.53
N GLY A 557 -7.11 -2.65 13.40
CA GLY A 557 -6.01 -2.98 14.30
C GLY A 557 -6.43 -2.78 15.75
N GLN A 558 -6.71 -3.89 16.44
CA GLN A 558 -6.57 -3.89 17.89
C GLN A 558 -5.07 -3.74 18.16
N LEU A 559 -4.69 -2.84 19.06
CA LEU A 559 -3.32 -2.86 19.55
C LEU A 559 -3.07 -4.25 20.12
N GLN A 560 -1.98 -4.92 19.75
CA GLN A 560 -1.61 -6.20 20.39
C GLN A 560 -1.59 -6.04 21.92
N ARG A 561 -1.06 -4.89 22.36
CA ARG A 561 -0.97 -4.47 23.75
C ARG A 561 -1.48 -3.06 23.85
N ASP A 562 -2.59 -2.90 24.54
CA ASP A 562 -3.22 -1.62 24.78
C ASP A 562 -2.97 -1.14 26.22
N HIS A 563 -3.45 0.03 26.62
CA HIS A 563 -3.17 0.63 27.92
C HIS A 563 -1.69 1.00 28.15
N ARG A 564 -0.92 1.22 27.08
CA ARG A 564 0.49 1.60 27.18
C ARG A 564 0.66 3.04 27.68
N THR A 565 1.56 3.24 28.64
CA THR A 565 1.96 4.58 29.14
C THR A 565 3.23 5.09 28.44
N ALA A 566 3.54 6.38 28.62
CA ALA A 566 4.82 6.94 28.15
C ALA A 566 6.03 6.17 28.72
N LEU A 567 5.96 5.74 30.00
CA LEU A 567 7.02 4.95 30.62
C LEU A 567 7.20 3.59 29.95
N MET A 568 6.13 2.91 29.52
CA MET A 568 6.25 1.64 28.79
C MET A 568 6.86 1.82 27.39
N TYR A 569 6.56 2.92 26.70
CA TYR A 569 7.20 3.25 25.43
C TYR A 569 8.69 3.57 25.60
N ALA A 570 9.03 4.36 26.63
CA ALA A 570 10.41 4.67 26.99
C ALA A 570 11.19 3.42 27.42
N ALA A 571 10.58 2.58 28.27
CA ALA A 571 11.21 1.37 28.79
C ALA A 571 11.65 0.46 27.65
N GLU A 572 10.87 0.33 26.57
CA GLU A 572 11.21 -0.48 25.40
C GLU A 572 12.24 0.19 24.45
N ASN A 573 12.22 1.51 24.31
CA ASN A 573 12.88 2.18 23.17
C ASN A 573 13.89 3.28 23.53
N ALA A 574 13.92 3.77 24.77
CA ALA A 574 14.63 4.99 25.15
C ALA A 574 15.88 4.73 26.00
N SER A 575 16.68 5.78 26.15
CA SER A 575 17.87 5.84 26.99
C SER A 575 17.54 5.77 28.48
N GLN A 576 18.57 5.49 29.29
CA GLN A 576 18.44 5.51 30.76
C GLN A 576 17.98 6.88 31.27
N GLU A 577 18.44 7.95 30.63
CA GLU A 577 18.13 9.33 30.98
C GLU A 577 16.63 9.60 30.86
N LEU A 578 16.04 9.30 29.70
CA LEU A 578 14.61 9.56 29.47
C LEU A 578 13.73 8.72 30.39
N ILE A 579 14.05 7.43 30.58
CA ILE A 579 13.29 6.57 31.50
C ILE A 579 13.34 7.14 32.92
N SER A 580 14.52 7.61 33.35
CA SER A 580 14.68 8.24 34.67
C SER A 580 13.86 9.52 34.79
N LEU A 581 13.83 10.35 33.75
CA LEU A 581 13.07 11.60 33.70
C LEU A 581 11.57 11.36 33.89
N LEU A 582 11.00 10.34 33.24
CA LEU A 582 9.59 9.98 33.41
C LEU A 582 9.29 9.48 34.84
N LEU A 583 10.16 8.64 35.40
CA LEU A 583 10.01 8.15 36.78
C LEU A 583 10.10 9.28 37.81
N ASP A 584 11.05 10.21 37.63
CA ASP A 584 11.20 11.38 38.49
C ASP A 584 9.97 12.31 38.42
N ALA A 585 9.26 12.30 37.28
CA ALA A 585 8.02 13.02 37.07
C ALA A 585 6.76 12.27 37.55
N GLY A 586 6.91 11.13 38.22
CA GLY A 586 5.79 10.38 38.81
C GLY A 586 5.09 9.43 37.84
N ALA A 587 5.77 8.97 36.78
CA ALA A 587 5.28 7.86 35.99
C ALA A 587 5.14 6.60 36.85
N ASP A 588 3.99 5.94 36.77
CA ASP A 588 3.64 4.75 37.54
C ASP A 588 4.36 3.52 36.97
N PRO A 589 5.35 2.94 37.69
CA PRO A 589 6.05 1.73 37.26
C PRO A 589 5.16 0.48 37.34
N ALA A 590 4.09 0.52 38.14
CA ALA A 590 3.15 -0.58 38.35
C ALA A 590 2.03 -0.61 37.29
N ALA A 591 1.92 0.40 36.43
CA ALA A 591 0.96 0.38 35.35
C ALA A 591 1.19 -0.85 34.46
N GLU A 592 0.10 -1.50 34.07
CA GLU A 592 0.10 -2.68 33.19
C GLU A 592 -0.71 -2.40 31.92
N ASP A 593 -0.22 -2.98 30.82
CA ASP A 593 -0.94 -3.06 29.54
C ASP A 593 -2.10 -4.08 29.64
N THR A 594 -2.85 -4.28 28.56
CA THR A 594 -3.96 -5.25 28.53
C THR A 594 -3.55 -6.72 28.62
N GLU A 595 -2.26 -7.04 28.49
CA GLU A 595 -1.70 -8.38 28.66
C GLU A 595 -1.05 -8.57 30.05
N GLY A 596 -1.10 -7.56 30.93
CA GLY A 596 -0.47 -7.60 32.25
C GLY A 596 1.04 -7.27 32.23
N ASN A 597 1.56 -6.70 31.14
CA ASN A 597 2.96 -6.32 31.05
C ASN A 597 3.19 -4.91 31.60
N SER A 598 4.12 -4.77 32.54
CA SER A 598 4.54 -3.47 33.10
C SER A 598 5.77 -2.90 32.39
N ALA A 599 6.21 -1.71 32.81
CA ALA A 599 7.44 -1.09 32.30
C ALA A 599 8.67 -2.00 32.42
N SER A 600 8.78 -2.82 33.47
CA SER A 600 9.88 -3.79 33.65
C SER A 600 9.92 -4.85 32.53
N TRP A 601 8.74 -5.30 32.09
CA TRP A 601 8.64 -6.28 31.00
C TRP A 601 9.14 -5.69 29.67
N TYR A 602 8.82 -4.42 29.41
CA TYR A 602 9.30 -3.69 28.23
C TYR A 602 10.80 -3.38 28.33
N LEU A 603 11.28 -3.02 29.53
CA LEU A 603 12.69 -2.75 29.78
C LEU A 603 13.58 -3.92 29.38
N ALA A 604 13.15 -5.16 29.67
CA ALA A 604 13.86 -6.38 29.30
C ALA A 604 14.10 -6.52 27.77
N ARG A 605 13.28 -5.85 26.94
CA ARG A 605 13.38 -5.87 25.46
C ARG A 605 14.15 -4.69 24.89
N ASN A 606 14.53 -3.73 25.73
CA ASN A 606 15.28 -2.57 25.29
C ASN A 606 16.72 -2.95 24.94
N THR A 607 17.07 -2.81 23.66
CA THR A 607 18.38 -3.16 23.12
C THR A 607 19.41 -2.03 23.26
N LYS A 608 19.01 -0.83 23.67
CA LYS A 608 19.87 0.35 23.80
C LYS A 608 20.56 0.46 25.17
N LEU A 609 20.08 -0.27 26.19
CA LEU A 609 20.58 -0.17 27.55
C LEU A 609 21.75 -1.11 27.83
N ALA A 610 22.83 -0.56 28.41
CA ALA A 610 23.88 -1.36 29.04
C ALA A 610 23.34 -2.09 30.27
N ASP A 611 23.91 -3.25 30.61
CA ASP A 611 23.45 -4.09 31.71
C ASP A 611 23.40 -3.33 33.05
N GLU A 612 24.39 -2.50 33.34
CA GLU A 612 24.41 -1.67 34.56
C GLU A 612 23.28 -0.63 34.62
N ALA A 613 22.92 -0.06 33.46
CA ALA A 613 21.80 0.87 33.36
C ALA A 613 20.47 0.13 33.54
N ARG A 614 20.34 -1.04 32.92
CA ARG A 614 19.19 -1.93 33.05
C ARG A 614 18.95 -2.31 34.51
N THR A 615 19.96 -2.82 35.22
CA THR A 615 19.83 -3.21 36.63
C THR A 615 19.41 -2.04 37.53
N ARG A 616 19.95 -0.84 37.31
CA ARG A 616 19.55 0.36 38.06
C ARG A 616 18.09 0.73 37.82
N LEU A 617 17.63 0.63 36.57
CA LEU A 617 16.25 0.91 36.22
C LEU A 617 15.30 -0.18 36.74
N GLU A 618 15.68 -1.46 36.67
CA GLU A 618 14.90 -2.57 37.26
C GLU A 618 14.67 -2.35 38.75
N ALA A 619 15.68 -1.89 39.50
CA ALA A 619 15.53 -1.57 40.90
C ALA A 619 14.55 -0.39 41.15
N ARG A 620 14.48 0.58 40.25
CA ARG A 620 13.52 1.70 40.33
C ARG A 620 12.11 1.31 39.90
N LEU A 621 11.97 0.34 39.02
CA LEU A 621 10.70 -0.18 38.54
C LEU A 621 10.12 -1.27 39.44
N ALA A 622 10.92 -1.80 40.38
CA ALA A 622 10.44 -2.74 41.38
C ALA A 622 9.41 -2.06 42.29
N VAL A 623 8.19 -2.57 42.25
CA VAL A 623 7.10 -2.17 43.14
C VAL A 623 7.16 -3.09 44.36
N GLU A 624 7.28 -2.53 45.56
CA GLU A 624 7.18 -3.28 46.83
C GLU A 624 5.75 -3.70 47.15
#